data_AF-A0A920EVP6-F1
#
_entry.id   AF-A0A920EVP6-F1
#
_cell.length_a   1.000
_cell.length_b   1.000
_cell.length_c   1.000
_cell.angle_alpha   90.00
_cell.angle_beta   90.00
_cell.angle_gamma   90.00
#
_symmetry.space_group_name_H-M   'P 1'
#
loop_
_entity.id
_entity.type
_entity.pdbx_description
1 polymer ?
#
loop_
_entity_poly.entity_id
_entity_poly.type
_entity_poly.pdbx_seq_one_letter_code
_entity_poly.pdbx_strand_id
1 'polypeptide(L)'
;MHFVFLEISSDFTSSSLNLKAIDSFQRALIHFCKELVRRNHKITFFNSTSINKSEDGIDWLHFSEISNLSDEPDVFIVCNDTDFLDITINAKIKLFWINSNINIFEYKKIMVSLLKNKFIILYNSDSLVSSLPHNFKYIPKIKFQIGVNNSFLKIKTLILIIVML
;
A
#
# COMPACT_ATOMS: atom_id res chain seq x y z
N MET A 1 10.65 12.03 -1.63
CA MET A 1 9.20 11.81 -1.44
C MET A 1 9.00 10.98 -0.19
N HIS A 2 7.92 11.24 0.52
CA HIS A 2 7.47 10.48 1.68
C HIS A 2 6.33 9.55 1.29
N PHE A 3 6.56 8.25 1.43
CA PHE A 3 5.53 7.23 1.26
C PHE A 3 5.08 6.74 2.63
N VAL A 4 3.76 6.63 2.80
CA VAL A 4 3.14 6.03 3.96
C VAL A 4 2.36 4.80 3.52
N PHE A 5 2.65 3.66 4.13
CA PHE A 5 1.93 2.41 3.94
C PHE A 5 1.08 2.10 5.17
N LEU A 6 -0.05 1.44 4.97
CA LEU A 6 -0.92 0.94 6.02
C LEU A 6 -1.39 -0.47 5.69
N GLU A 7 -0.99 -1.44 6.51
CA GLU A 7 -1.37 -2.86 6.40
C GLU A 7 -1.43 -3.45 7.82
N ILE A 8 -2.61 -3.79 8.33
CA ILE A 8 -2.78 -4.16 9.75
C ILE A 8 -3.00 -5.65 9.99
N SER A 9 -2.97 -6.50 8.95
CA SER A 9 -3.30 -7.92 9.09
C SER A 9 -2.37 -8.68 10.05
N SER A 10 -1.12 -8.22 10.24
CA SER A 10 -0.17 -8.86 11.15
C SER A 10 0.96 -7.93 11.61
N ASP A 11 1.67 -8.35 12.67
CA ASP A 11 2.94 -7.76 13.08
C ASP A 11 4.08 -8.29 12.19
N PHE A 12 4.64 -7.41 11.36
CA PHE A 12 5.85 -7.72 10.61
C PHE A 12 6.74 -6.50 10.44
N THR A 13 8.03 -6.74 10.28
CA THR A 13 9.02 -5.71 9.98
C THR A 13 10.07 -6.28 9.04
N SER A 14 11.15 -5.56 8.74
CA SER A 14 12.17 -6.06 7.82
C SER A 14 12.85 -7.33 8.33
N SER A 15 13.01 -7.47 9.66
CA SER A 15 13.50 -8.71 10.28
C SER A 15 12.63 -9.94 10.00
N SER A 16 11.34 -9.75 9.69
CA SER A 16 10.41 -10.86 9.44
C SER A 16 10.68 -11.60 8.14
N LEU A 17 11.49 -11.06 7.21
CA LEU A 17 11.85 -11.72 5.94
C LEU A 17 12.48 -13.11 6.15
N ASN A 18 13.23 -13.28 7.24
CA ASN A 18 13.92 -14.53 7.56
C ASN A 18 13.00 -15.55 8.27
N LEU A 19 11.78 -15.14 8.65
CA LEU A 19 10.83 -15.99 9.35
C LEU A 19 9.87 -16.66 8.37
N LYS A 20 9.38 -17.85 8.70
CA LYS A 20 8.34 -18.56 7.93
C LYS A 20 6.95 -17.93 8.07
N ALA A 21 6.77 -16.99 9.00
CA ALA A 21 5.47 -16.51 9.44
C ALA A 21 4.85 -15.40 8.56
N ILE A 22 5.57 -14.88 7.56
CA ILE A 22 5.05 -13.85 6.65
C ILE A 22 4.72 -14.40 5.27
N ASP A 23 3.61 -13.92 4.71
CA ASP A 23 3.12 -14.34 3.40
C ASP A 23 3.87 -13.67 2.23
N SER A 24 3.53 -14.06 1.00
CA SER A 24 4.18 -13.54 -0.20
C SER A 24 3.93 -12.05 -0.44
N PHE A 25 2.79 -11.52 0.01
CA PHE A 25 2.44 -10.12 -0.15
C PHE A 25 3.21 -9.25 0.83
N GLN A 26 3.30 -9.66 2.09
CA GLN A 26 4.11 -8.98 3.11
C GLN A 26 5.60 -8.96 2.72
N ARG A 27 6.12 -10.07 2.19
CA ARG A 27 7.49 -10.09 1.61
C ARG A 27 7.64 -9.07 0.49
N ALA A 28 6.67 -9.00 -0.42
CA ALA A 28 6.68 -8.05 -1.52
C ALA A 28 6.63 -6.60 -1.02
N LEU A 29 5.83 -6.29 0.01
CA LEU A 29 5.77 -4.97 0.63
C LEU A 29 7.12 -4.58 1.25
N ILE A 30 7.75 -5.47 2.02
CA ILE A 30 9.06 -5.20 2.62
C ILE A 30 10.10 -4.93 1.53
N HIS A 31 10.18 -5.78 0.50
CA HIS A 31 11.13 -5.58 -0.60
C HIS A 31 10.87 -4.29 -1.38
N PHE A 32 9.60 -3.94 -1.59
CA PHE A 32 9.23 -2.70 -2.26
C PHE A 32 9.65 -1.48 -1.44
N CYS A 33 9.38 -1.49 -0.13
CA CYS A 33 9.80 -0.41 0.78
C CYS A 33 11.33 -0.25 0.78
N LYS A 34 12.09 -1.35 0.89
CA LYS A 34 13.56 -1.33 0.82
C LYS A 34 14.09 -0.71 -0.47
N GLU A 35 13.45 -1.01 -1.60
CA GLU A 35 13.85 -0.44 -2.88
C GLU A 35 13.48 1.06 -2.99
N LEU A 36 12.38 1.51 -2.38
CA LEU A 36 12.07 2.93 -2.28
C LEU A 36 13.10 3.67 -1.39
N VAL A 37 13.50 3.08 -0.25
CA VAL A 37 14.58 3.61 0.60
C VAL A 37 15.89 3.73 -0.19
N ARG A 38 16.28 2.69 -0.96
CA ARG A 38 17.47 2.74 -1.83
C ARG A 38 17.44 3.88 -2.86
N ARG A 39 16.24 4.37 -3.21
CA ARG A 39 16.04 5.52 -4.10
C ARG A 39 15.88 6.85 -3.36
N ASN A 40 16.28 6.88 -2.09
CA ASN A 40 16.28 8.06 -1.23
C ASN A 40 14.86 8.61 -0.93
N HIS A 41 13.87 7.72 -0.86
CA HIS A 41 12.53 8.04 -0.38
C HIS A 41 12.41 7.78 1.13
N LYS A 42 11.67 8.63 1.84
CA LYS A 42 11.29 8.41 3.25
C LYS A 42 10.11 7.45 3.28
N ILE A 43 10.19 6.39 4.08
CA ILE A 43 9.14 5.38 4.20
C ILE A 43 8.67 5.29 5.65
N THR A 44 7.37 5.45 5.85
CA THR A 44 6.70 5.13 7.11
C THR A 44 5.71 4.01 6.85
N PHE A 45 5.75 2.97 7.66
CA PHE A 45 4.91 1.79 7.52
C PHE A 45 4.10 1.60 8.80
N PHE A 46 2.80 1.79 8.71
CA PHE A 46 1.86 1.51 9.79
C PHE A 46 1.33 0.09 9.68
N ASN A 47 1.47 -0.68 10.76
CA ASN A 47 0.89 -2.01 10.87
C ASN A 47 0.58 -2.37 12.34
N SER A 48 0.30 -3.64 12.60
CA SER A 48 0.04 -4.15 13.95
C SER A 48 1.32 -4.42 14.75
N THR A 49 2.42 -3.70 14.48
CA THR A 49 3.68 -3.96 15.17
C THR A 49 3.63 -3.64 16.65
N SER A 50 4.12 -4.56 17.47
CA SER A 50 4.18 -4.40 18.93
C SER A 50 5.13 -3.29 19.39
N ILE A 51 6.14 -2.94 18.59
CA ILE A 51 7.17 -1.97 18.96
C ILE A 51 7.48 -1.07 17.77
N ASN A 52 7.33 0.25 17.96
CA ASN A 52 7.79 1.24 16.99
C ASN A 52 9.32 1.17 16.85
N LYS A 53 9.81 0.99 15.62
CA LYS A 53 11.26 0.94 15.34
C LYS A 53 11.59 1.42 13.93
N SER A 54 12.77 1.98 13.76
CA SER A 54 13.36 2.23 12.45
C SER A 54 14.28 1.06 12.08
N GLU A 55 14.00 0.39 10.97
CA GLU A 55 14.78 -0.75 10.47
C GLU A 55 14.90 -0.70 8.95
N ASP A 56 16.10 -0.89 8.41
CA ASP A 56 16.40 -0.82 6.98
C ASP A 56 15.95 0.49 6.30
N GLY A 57 15.99 1.60 7.06
CA GLY A 57 15.56 2.93 6.62
C GLY A 57 14.04 3.10 6.49
N ILE A 58 13.27 2.19 7.09
CA ILE A 58 11.81 2.23 7.15
C ILE A 58 11.40 2.47 8.60
N ASP A 59 10.56 3.47 8.83
CA ASP A 59 9.94 3.73 10.12
C ASP A 59 8.71 2.82 10.29
N TRP A 60 8.85 1.73 11.04
CA TRP A 60 7.77 0.80 11.38
C TRP A 60 7.06 1.31 12.62
N LEU A 61 5.78 1.65 12.48
CA LEU A 61 4.96 2.24 13.54
C LEU A 61 3.69 1.42 13.73
N HIS A 62 3.24 1.31 14.97
CA HIS A 62 1.93 0.74 15.26
C HIS A 62 0.83 1.63 14.66
N PHE A 63 -0.24 1.03 14.12
CA PHE A 63 -1.29 1.76 13.41
C PHE A 63 -2.01 2.82 14.27
N SER A 64 -1.99 2.68 15.60
CA SER A 64 -2.53 3.70 16.51
C SER A 64 -1.82 5.06 16.39
N GLU A 65 -0.57 5.06 15.92
CA GLU A 65 0.24 6.26 15.75
C GLU A 65 -0.12 7.03 14.46
N ILE A 66 -1.04 6.54 13.65
CA ILE A 66 -1.39 7.16 12.37
C ILE A 66 -1.92 8.59 12.52
N SER A 67 -2.59 8.90 13.64
CA SER A 67 -3.05 10.26 13.97
C SER A 67 -1.91 11.21 14.33
N ASN A 68 -0.74 10.68 14.67
CA ASN A 68 0.44 11.45 15.06
C ASN A 68 1.34 11.80 13.87
N LEU A 69 0.90 11.47 12.65
CA LEU A 69 1.64 11.78 11.43
C LEU A 69 1.80 13.30 11.28
N SER A 70 3.02 13.79 11.48
CA SER A 70 3.31 15.23 11.51
C SER A 70 3.29 15.88 10.13
N ASP A 71 3.64 15.12 9.08
CA ASP A 71 3.81 15.60 7.72
C ASP A 71 2.81 14.91 6.79
N GLU A 72 2.21 15.67 5.87
CA GLU A 72 1.39 15.10 4.81
C GLU A 72 2.26 14.30 3.83
N PRO A 73 2.00 13.00 3.63
CA PRO A 73 2.82 12.20 2.73
C PRO A 73 2.55 12.56 1.27
N ASP A 74 3.57 12.37 0.42
CA ASP A 74 3.37 12.49 -1.02
C ASP A 74 2.47 11.35 -1.53
N VAL A 75 2.65 10.14 -0.98
CA VAL A 75 1.89 8.96 -1.39
C VAL A 75 1.42 8.20 -0.15
N PHE A 76 0.11 7.96 -0.08
CA PHE A 76 -0.50 7.12 0.96
C PHE A 76 -1.06 5.84 0.33
N ILE A 77 -0.69 4.69 0.88
CA ILE A 77 -1.00 3.37 0.33
C ILE A 77 -1.69 2.53 1.40
N VAL A 78 -2.97 2.21 1.21
CA VAL A 78 -3.72 1.28 2.05
C VAL A 78 -3.69 -0.09 1.41
N CYS A 79 -3.16 -1.08 2.13
CA CYS A 79 -2.93 -2.43 1.63
C CYS A 79 -4.04 -3.38 2.08
N ASN A 80 -4.95 -3.69 1.17
CA ASN A 80 -5.99 -4.71 1.30
C ASN A 80 -6.93 -4.59 2.52
N ASP A 81 -6.91 -3.45 3.22
CA ASP A 81 -7.80 -3.17 4.34
C ASP A 81 -8.78 -2.06 3.99
N THR A 82 -10.06 -2.40 3.93
CA THR A 82 -11.12 -1.52 3.45
C THR A 82 -11.62 -0.55 4.51
N ASP A 83 -11.37 -0.82 5.79
CA ASP A 83 -11.85 0.02 6.89
C ASP A 83 -11.07 1.35 6.95
N PHE A 84 -9.86 1.39 6.39
CA PHE A 84 -9.04 2.61 6.32
C PHE A 84 -9.25 3.43 5.05
N LEU A 85 -10.20 3.07 4.19
CA LEU A 85 -10.52 3.89 3.02
C LEU A 85 -11.16 5.23 3.38
N ASP A 86 -11.71 5.37 4.58
CA ASP A 86 -12.31 6.59 5.10
C ASP A 86 -11.37 7.41 6.00
N ILE A 87 -10.09 7.04 6.09
CA ILE A 87 -9.11 7.77 6.91
C ILE A 87 -8.83 9.17 6.36
N THR A 88 -8.71 10.14 7.26
CA THR A 88 -8.58 11.57 6.95
C THR A 88 -7.16 12.01 6.61
N ILE A 89 -6.24 11.09 6.31
CA ILE A 89 -4.88 11.46 5.87
C ILE A 89 -4.97 12.22 4.55
N ASN A 90 -4.42 13.43 4.52
CA ASN A 90 -4.25 14.17 3.26
C ASN A 90 -2.94 13.75 2.61
N ALA A 91 -2.99 13.39 1.33
CA ALA A 91 -1.84 12.95 0.56
C ALA A 91 -2.03 13.33 -0.90
N LYS A 92 -0.94 13.63 -1.63
CA LYS A 92 -1.04 14.00 -3.06
C LYS A 92 -1.62 12.86 -3.88
N ILE A 93 -1.18 11.63 -3.59
CA ILE A 93 -1.66 10.41 -4.23
C ILE A 93 -2.12 9.43 -3.16
N LYS A 94 -3.33 8.88 -3.34
CA LYS A 94 -3.90 7.84 -2.49
C LYS A 94 -4.10 6.57 -3.29
N LEU A 95 -3.45 5.49 -2.87
CA LEU A 95 -3.52 4.18 -3.51
C LEU A 95 -4.21 3.18 -2.58
N PHE A 96 -5.13 2.40 -3.12
CA PHE A 96 -5.66 1.22 -2.46
C PHE A 96 -5.10 -0.01 -3.15
N TRP A 97 -4.19 -0.70 -2.48
CA TRP A 97 -3.54 -1.88 -3.01
C TRP A 97 -4.35 -3.13 -2.72
N ILE A 98 -5.03 -3.62 -3.75
CA ILE A 98 -5.81 -4.85 -3.70
C ILE A 98 -4.89 -6.07 -3.94
N ASN A 99 -4.87 -6.99 -2.97
CA ASN A 99 -4.09 -8.24 -3.05
C ASN A 99 -4.94 -9.50 -2.86
N SER A 100 -6.15 -9.37 -2.31
CA SER A 100 -7.11 -10.47 -2.19
C SER A 100 -8.53 -9.99 -2.49
N ASN A 101 -9.47 -10.94 -2.51
CA ASN A 101 -10.87 -10.63 -2.76
C ASN A 101 -11.42 -9.75 -1.64
N ILE A 102 -12.14 -8.71 -2.06
CA ILE A 102 -12.87 -7.81 -1.17
C ILE A 102 -14.24 -8.43 -0.89
N ASN A 103 -14.79 -8.17 0.30
CA ASN A 103 -16.11 -8.67 0.69
C ASN A 103 -17.22 -8.16 -0.25
N ILE A 104 -17.95 -9.08 -0.88
CA ILE A 104 -19.01 -8.78 -1.84
C ILE A 104 -20.15 -7.94 -1.24
N PHE A 105 -20.44 -8.12 0.04
CA PHE A 105 -21.49 -7.38 0.75
C PHE A 105 -21.12 -5.91 0.97
N GLU A 106 -19.84 -5.57 0.87
CA GLU A 106 -19.32 -4.23 1.16
C GLU A 106 -18.96 -3.42 -0.09
N TYR A 107 -19.07 -4.00 -1.29
CA TYR A 107 -18.65 -3.35 -2.53
C TYR A 107 -19.22 -1.95 -2.74
N LYS A 108 -20.48 -1.72 -2.37
CA LYS A 108 -21.07 -0.37 -2.48
C LYS A 108 -20.40 0.63 -1.54
N LYS A 109 -20.19 0.25 -0.27
CA LYS A 109 -19.51 1.09 0.73
C LYS A 109 -18.10 1.41 0.26
N ILE A 110 -17.35 0.39 -0.13
CA ILE A 110 -15.95 0.49 -0.57
C ILE A 110 -15.83 1.38 -1.81
N MET A 111 -16.69 1.18 -2.81
CA MET A 111 -16.68 2.01 -4.02
C MET A 111 -16.94 3.48 -3.70
N VAL A 112 -17.89 3.76 -2.79
CA VAL A 112 -18.17 5.14 -2.34
C VAL A 112 -16.96 5.73 -1.62
N SER A 113 -16.33 5.00 -0.71
CA SER A 113 -15.11 5.47 -0.01
C SER A 113 -13.96 5.73 -0.98
N LEU A 114 -13.72 4.83 -1.94
CA LEU A 114 -12.69 5.02 -2.98
C LEU A 114 -12.94 6.29 -3.81
N LEU A 115 -14.18 6.54 -4.24
CA LEU A 115 -14.53 7.74 -5.01
C LEU A 115 -14.44 9.01 -4.16
N LYS A 116 -15.06 9.01 -2.99
CA LYS A 116 -15.12 10.16 -2.08
C LYS A 116 -13.73 10.62 -1.67
N ASN A 117 -12.86 9.66 -1.35
CA ASN A 117 -11.51 9.92 -0.89
C ASN A 117 -10.47 9.88 -2.02
N LYS A 118 -10.92 9.82 -3.29
CA LYS A 118 -10.09 9.90 -4.52
C LYS A 118 -8.95 8.86 -4.56
N PHE A 119 -9.21 7.64 -4.11
CA PHE A 119 -8.25 6.55 -4.21
C PHE A 119 -8.15 6.01 -5.63
N ILE A 120 -6.93 5.59 -5.98
CA ILE A 120 -6.61 4.83 -7.18
C ILE A 120 -6.35 3.38 -6.78
N ILE A 121 -6.92 2.41 -7.49
CA ILE A 121 -6.68 0.99 -7.21
C ILE A 121 -5.31 0.60 -7.77
N LEU A 122 -4.42 0.13 -6.89
CA LEU A 122 -3.16 -0.50 -7.26
C LEU A 122 -3.35 -2.01 -7.24
N TYR A 123 -3.02 -2.72 -8.33
CA TYR A 123 -3.27 -4.15 -8.42
C TYR A 123 -2.20 -4.91 -9.17
N ASN A 124 -1.99 -6.16 -8.79
CA ASN A 124 -0.99 -7.02 -9.44
C ASN A 124 -1.64 -8.11 -10.29
N SER A 125 -2.86 -8.52 -9.93
CA SER A 125 -3.58 -9.63 -10.55
C SER A 125 -4.73 -9.12 -11.43
N ASP A 126 -4.66 -9.41 -12.73
CA ASP A 126 -5.74 -9.07 -13.66
C ASP A 126 -7.03 -9.82 -13.32
N SER A 127 -6.94 -11.06 -12.82
CA SER A 127 -8.12 -11.84 -12.43
C SER A 127 -8.85 -11.19 -11.26
N LEU A 128 -8.10 -10.63 -10.31
CA LEU A 128 -8.64 -9.96 -9.13
C LEU A 128 -9.35 -8.64 -9.47
N VAL A 129 -8.82 -7.88 -10.42
CA VAL A 129 -9.51 -6.67 -10.90
C VAL A 129 -10.69 -6.99 -11.80
N SER A 130 -10.58 -8.06 -12.61
CA SER A 130 -11.66 -8.49 -13.50
C SER A 130 -12.86 -9.07 -12.74
N SER A 131 -12.65 -9.58 -11.51
CA SER A 131 -13.72 -10.05 -10.64
C SER A 131 -14.47 -8.93 -9.91
N LEU A 132 -13.98 -7.69 -9.94
CA LEU A 132 -14.67 -6.55 -9.33
C LEU A 132 -15.99 -6.27 -10.06
N PRO A 133 -17.03 -5.82 -9.34
CA PRO A 133 -18.29 -5.43 -9.97
C PRO A 133 -18.08 -4.39 -11.06
N HIS A 134 -18.91 -4.43 -12.10
CA HIS A 134 -18.84 -3.52 -13.25
C HIS A 134 -18.75 -2.03 -12.85
N ASN A 135 -19.37 -1.62 -11.74
CA ASN A 135 -19.32 -0.24 -11.26
C ASN A 135 -17.91 0.22 -10.84
N PHE A 136 -17.00 -0.69 -10.51
CA PHE A 136 -15.61 -0.35 -10.25
C PHE A 136 -14.90 0.20 -11.48
N LYS A 137 -15.46 0.10 -12.70
CA LYS A 137 -14.89 0.72 -13.91
C LYS A 137 -14.66 2.23 -13.79
N TYR A 138 -15.40 2.91 -12.91
CA TYR A 138 -15.26 4.35 -12.66
C TYR A 138 -14.11 4.69 -11.70
N ILE A 139 -13.52 3.70 -11.01
CA ILE A 139 -12.36 3.92 -10.15
C ILE A 139 -11.09 3.83 -11.02
N PRO A 140 -10.19 4.83 -10.97
CA PRO A 140 -8.88 4.75 -11.62
C PRO A 140 -8.10 3.53 -11.13
N LYS A 141 -7.34 2.88 -12.02
CA LYS A 141 -6.54 1.70 -11.67
C LYS A 141 -5.16 1.77 -12.29
N ILE A 142 -4.17 1.31 -11.54
CA ILE A 142 -2.78 1.18 -11.96
C ILE A 142 -2.36 -0.28 -11.74
N LYS A 143 -1.92 -0.93 -12.81
CA LYS A 143 -1.33 -2.25 -12.73
C LYS A 143 0.11 -2.15 -12.22
N PHE A 144 0.41 -2.85 -11.14
CA PHE A 144 1.74 -2.99 -10.59
C PHE A 144 2.31 -4.37 -10.92
N GLN A 145 3.30 -4.38 -11.81
CA GLN A 145 3.96 -5.61 -12.22
C GLN A 145 4.99 -6.01 -11.16
N ILE A 146 4.58 -6.80 -10.16
CA ILE A 146 5.52 -7.51 -9.29
C ILE A 146 6.00 -8.76 -10.03
N GLY A 147 7.26 -8.74 -10.45
CA GLY A 147 7.97 -9.91 -10.97
C GLY A 147 9.06 -10.37 -10.00
N VAL A 148 9.24 -11.68 -9.87
CA VAL A 148 10.20 -12.35 -8.94
C VAL A 148 11.67 -12.18 -9.36
N ASN A 149 11.95 -11.38 -10.40
CA ASN A 149 13.29 -11.24 -10.96
C ASN A 149 13.90 -9.90 -10.55
N ASN A 150 15.15 -9.92 -10.05
CA ASN A 150 15.93 -8.73 -9.67
C ASN A 150 16.02 -7.68 -10.79
N SER A 151 15.82 -8.08 -12.04
CA SER A 151 15.79 -7.23 -13.22
C SER A 151 14.47 -6.48 -13.46
N PHE A 152 13.41 -6.80 -12.72
CA PHE A 152 12.04 -6.32 -13.00
C PHE A 152 11.53 -5.21 -12.08
N LEU A 153 12.30 -4.79 -11.07
CA LEU A 153 12.06 -3.52 -10.35
C LEU A 153 12.44 -2.31 -11.23
N LYS A 154 12.00 -2.30 -12.49
CA LYS A 154 11.73 -1.06 -13.23
C LYS A 154 10.48 -0.40 -12.63
N ILE A 155 10.60 -0.04 -11.35
CA ILE A 155 9.81 0.98 -10.66
C ILE A 155 9.94 2.33 -11.39
N LYS A 156 10.76 2.44 -12.45
CA LYS A 156 10.69 3.59 -13.37
C LYS A 156 9.25 3.87 -13.80
N THR A 157 8.41 2.88 -14.11
CA THR A 157 7.03 3.16 -14.54
C THR A 157 6.12 3.59 -13.40
N LEU A 158 6.20 2.96 -12.22
CA LEU A 158 5.38 3.38 -11.07
C LEU A 158 5.85 4.73 -10.51
N ILE A 159 7.16 4.95 -10.34
CA ILE A 159 7.73 6.25 -9.97
C ILE A 159 7.45 7.28 -11.08
N LEU A 160 7.55 6.97 -12.38
CA LEU A 160 7.14 7.93 -13.42
C LEU A 160 5.65 8.26 -13.29
N ILE A 161 4.78 7.27 -13.08
CA ILE A 161 3.33 7.52 -12.92
C ILE A 161 3.05 8.31 -11.64
N ILE A 162 3.77 8.05 -10.55
CA ILE A 162 3.65 8.75 -9.26
C ILE A 162 4.31 10.14 -9.28
N VAL A 163 5.28 10.38 -10.16
CA VAL A 163 6.01 11.67 -10.30
C VAL A 163 5.42 12.55 -11.42
N MET A 164 4.70 11.97 -12.40
CA MET A 164 4.03 12.69 -13.49
C MET A 164 2.56 13.02 -13.21
N LEU A 165 1.97 12.47 -12.14
CA LEU A 165 0.66 12.89 -11.59
C LEU A 165 0.88 13.94 -10.51
#